data_AF-A0A5A8AG49-F1
#
_entry.id   AF-A0A5A8AG49-F1
#
_cell.length_a   1.000
_cell.length_b   1.000
_cell.length_c   1.000
_cell.angle_alpha   90.00
_cell.angle_beta   90.00
_cell.angle_gamma   90.00
#
_symmetry.space_group_name_H-M   'P 1'
#
loop_
_entity.id
_entity.type
_entity.pdbx_description
1 polymer ?
#
loop_
_entity_poly.entity_id
_entity_poly.type
_entity_poly.pdbx_seq_one_letter_code
_entity_poly.pdbx_strand_id
1 'polypeptide(L)'
;MKIELKPEFSIEHDEFPKMIEVDIDENSSSIGELISKIHEQTNIPANIELKWEDFIEKISCTYYVIEKGEYDDYLMITDMEEKITNFPKHGQDGALLLVIDGRTRLVN
;
A
#
# COMPACT_ATOMS: atom_id res chain seq x y z
N MET A 1 -5.58 -8.69 -11.66
CA MET A 1 -6.09 -7.39 -11.18
C MET A 1 -5.11 -6.28 -11.55
N LYS A 2 -5.58 -5.11 -12.01
CA LYS A 2 -4.74 -3.91 -12.19
C LYS A 2 -4.64 -3.11 -10.89
N ILE A 3 -3.42 -2.73 -10.52
CA ILE A 3 -3.13 -1.88 -9.36
C ILE A 3 -2.41 -0.63 -9.84
N GLU A 4 -2.86 0.53 -9.38
CA GLU A 4 -2.12 1.77 -9.45
C GLU A 4 -1.38 1.92 -8.11
N LEU A 5 -0.08 1.65 -8.11
CA LEU A 5 0.72 1.54 -6.89
C LEU A 5 1.52 2.82 -6.65
N LYS A 6 1.35 3.43 -5.47
CA LYS A 6 2.15 4.56 -5.00
C LYS A 6 2.97 4.16 -3.77
N PRO A 7 4.27 3.84 -3.93
CA PRO A 7 5.16 3.62 -2.80
C PRO A 7 5.67 4.96 -2.22
N GLU A 8 5.48 5.19 -0.93
CA GLU A 8 5.97 6.37 -0.22
C GLU A 8 6.96 5.93 0.88
N PHE A 9 8.25 6.06 0.60
CA PHE A 9 9.33 5.67 1.54
C PHE A 9 10.23 6.85 1.97
N SER A 10 10.22 7.96 1.23
CA SER A 10 10.96 9.18 1.59
C SER A 10 10.24 10.42 1.08
N ILE A 11 10.40 11.56 1.78
CA ILE A 11 9.80 12.85 1.39
C ILE A 11 10.46 13.42 0.12
N GLU A 12 11.73 13.05 -0.14
CA GLU A 12 12.51 13.56 -1.27
C GLU A 12 12.26 12.79 -2.58
N HIS A 13 11.62 11.62 -2.48
CA HIS A 13 11.30 10.76 -3.62
C HIS A 13 9.82 10.37 -3.59
N ASP A 14 8.96 11.35 -3.85
CA ASP A 14 7.60 11.06 -4.30
C ASP A 14 7.70 10.41 -5.68
N GLU A 15 7.63 9.08 -5.71
CA GLU A 15 7.54 8.35 -6.98
C GLU A 15 6.15 8.54 -7.58
N PHE A 16 6.11 8.73 -8.90
CA PHE A 16 4.83 8.68 -9.62
C PHE A 16 4.19 7.30 -9.44
N PRO A 17 2.85 7.24 -9.29
CA PRO A 17 2.16 5.96 -9.24
C PRO A 17 2.49 5.10 -10.47
N LYS A 18 2.75 3.82 -10.24
CA LYS A 18 3.08 2.85 -11.27
C LYS A 18 1.93 1.88 -11.44
N MET A 19 1.55 1.64 -12.69
CA MET A 19 0.59 0.59 -13.02
C MET A 19 1.28 -0.77 -12.98
N ILE A 20 0.74 -1.69 -12.17
CA ILE A 20 1.17 -3.08 -12.12
C ILE A 20 -0.03 -4.02 -12.27
N GLU A 21 0.24 -5.23 -12.76
CA GLU A 21 -0.76 -6.29 -12.84
C GLU A 21 -0.37 -7.39 -11.85
N VAL A 22 -1.34 -7.79 -11.02
CA VAL A 22 -1.18 -8.83 -10.00
C VAL A 22 -2.13 -9.98 -10.33
N ASP A 23 -1.61 -11.20 -10.40
CA ASP A 23 -2.40 -12.41 -10.59
C ASP A 23 -3.05 -12.85 -9.26
N ILE A 24 -4.33 -12.49 -9.08
CA ILE A 24 -5.13 -12.77 -7.90
C ILE A 24 -6.63 -12.74 -8.25
N ASP A 25 -7.43 -13.62 -7.64
CA ASP A 25 -8.89 -13.60 -7.76
C ASP A 25 -9.51 -12.70 -6.70
N GLU A 26 -9.97 -11.52 -7.14
CA GLU A 26 -10.52 -10.50 -6.26
C GLU A 26 -11.77 -10.97 -5.48
N ASN A 27 -12.51 -11.97 -5.99
CA ASN A 27 -13.78 -12.40 -5.38
C ASN A 27 -13.59 -13.31 -4.16
N SER A 28 -12.45 -14.01 -4.12
CA SER A 28 -12.13 -15.00 -3.09
C SER A 28 -10.98 -14.57 -2.18
N SER A 29 -10.13 -13.65 -2.60
CA SER A 29 -8.96 -13.20 -1.85
C SER A 29 -9.19 -11.98 -0.95
N SER A 30 -8.36 -11.89 0.09
CA SER A 30 -8.30 -10.74 0.99
C SER A 30 -7.31 -9.67 0.52
N ILE A 31 -7.44 -8.45 1.06
CA ILE A 31 -6.52 -7.36 0.77
C ILE A 31 -5.09 -7.64 1.27
N GLY A 32 -4.95 -8.41 2.36
CA GLY A 32 -3.65 -8.85 2.88
C GLY A 32 -2.92 -9.79 1.92
N GLU A 33 -3.64 -10.70 1.25
CA GLU A 33 -3.06 -11.57 0.22
C GLU A 33 -2.58 -10.76 -0.99
N LEU A 34 -3.36 -9.74 -1.41
CA LEU A 34 -2.96 -8.83 -2.48
C LEU A 34 -1.68 -8.06 -2.10
N ILE A 35 -1.66 -7.45 -0.91
CA ILE A 35 -0.50 -6.69 -0.41
C ILE A 35 0.75 -7.57 -0.34
N SER A 36 0.62 -8.80 0.15
CA SER A 36 1.73 -9.75 0.23
C SER A 36 2.32 -10.04 -1.15
N LYS A 37 1.47 -10.31 -2.16
CA LYS A 37 1.91 -10.50 -3.55
C LYS A 37 2.58 -9.25 -4.13
N ILE A 38 2.08 -8.06 -3.80
CA ILE A 38 2.69 -6.80 -4.25
C ILE A 38 4.11 -6.68 -3.70
N HIS A 39 4.34 -6.96 -2.42
CA HIS A 39 5.68 -6.95 -1.83
C HIS A 39 6.62 -7.97 -2.52
N GLU A 40 6.14 -9.20 -2.74
CA GLU A 40 6.89 -10.24 -3.45
C GLU A 40 7.25 -9.83 -4.89
N GLN A 41 6.30 -9.26 -5.62
CA GLN A 41 6.47 -8.90 -7.03
C GLN A 41 7.34 -7.65 -7.23
N THR A 42 7.20 -6.67 -6.36
CA THR A 42 7.88 -5.36 -6.48
C THR A 42 9.21 -5.31 -5.74
N ASN A 43 9.50 -6.27 -4.87
CA ASN A 43 10.60 -6.25 -3.90
C ASN A 43 10.56 -5.03 -2.96
N ILE A 44 9.40 -4.38 -2.82
CA ILE A 44 9.18 -3.35 -1.81
C ILE A 44 9.15 -4.06 -0.45
N PRO A 45 9.92 -3.63 0.56
CA PRO A 45 9.88 -4.26 1.87
C PRO A 45 8.56 -3.96 2.59
N ALA A 46 8.00 -4.96 3.29
CA ALA A 46 6.76 -4.82 4.06
C ALA A 46 6.96 -4.08 5.41
N ASN A 47 8.20 -3.84 5.79
CA ASN A 47 8.59 -3.10 6.98
C ASN A 47 9.86 -2.31 6.70
N ILE A 48 10.07 -1.25 7.46
CA ILE A 48 11.35 -0.55 7.52
C ILE A 48 12.05 -0.87 8.84
N GLU A 49 13.37 -0.90 8.79
CA GLU A 49 14.21 -1.09 9.96
C GLU A 49 14.70 0.27 10.44
N LEU A 50 14.32 0.67 11.65
CA LEU A 50 14.93 1.79 12.33
C LEU A 50 16.04 1.28 13.24
N LYS A 51 17.22 1.85 13.08
CA LYS A 51 18.38 1.51 13.90
C LYS A 51 18.77 2.70 14.77
N TRP A 52 18.84 2.48 16.08
CA TRP A 52 19.43 3.42 17.04
C TRP A 52 20.39 2.67 17.94
N GLU A 53 21.64 3.12 17.97
CA GLU A 53 22.73 2.50 18.73
C GLU A 53 22.76 0.97 18.52
N ASP A 54 22.35 0.21 19.55
CA ASP A 54 22.35 -1.25 19.61
C ASP A 54 20.98 -1.91 19.38
N PHE A 55 19.94 -1.14 19.03
CA PHE A 55 18.59 -1.65 18.80
C PHE A 55 18.16 -1.49 17.34
N ILE A 56 17.44 -2.50 16.84
CA ILE A 56 16.79 -2.48 15.55
C ILE A 56 15.30 -2.69 15.81
N GLU A 57 14.48 -1.71 15.48
CA GLU A 57 13.03 -1.84 15.47
C GLU A 57 12.53 -2.05 14.04
N LYS A 58 11.59 -2.99 13.88
CA LYS A 58 10.91 -3.22 12.61
C LYS A 58 9.53 -2.58 12.68
N ILE A 59 9.30 -1.62 11.80
CA ILE A 59 8.02 -0.93 11.70
C ILE A 59 7.36 -1.33 10.39
N SER A 60 6.20 -1.97 10.50
CA SER A 60 5.41 -2.37 9.34
C SER A 60 4.97 -1.15 8.54
N CYS A 61 4.92 -1.29 7.21
CA CYS A 61 4.32 -0.27 6.36
C CYS A 61 2.83 -0.11 6.70
N THR A 62 2.31 1.09 6.45
CA THR A 62 0.88 1.39 6.50
C THR A 62 0.34 1.41 5.08
N TYR A 63 -0.90 0.96 4.91
CA TYR A 63 -1.49 0.81 3.59
C TYR A 63 -2.77 1.63 3.50
N TYR A 64 -2.96 2.28 2.35
CA TYR A 64 -4.16 3.07 2.08
C TYR A 64 -4.72 2.76 0.70
N VAL A 65 -6.03 2.84 0.58
CA VAL A 65 -6.71 3.00 -0.72
C VAL A 65 -7.25 4.42 -0.83
N ILE A 66 -7.49 4.90 -2.04
CA ILE A 66 -8.12 6.21 -2.24
C ILE A 66 -9.61 6.05 -2.54
N GLU A 67 -10.44 6.67 -1.70
CA GLU A 67 -11.86 6.86 -1.96
C GLU A 67 -12.04 8.20 -2.70
N LYS A 68 -12.62 8.18 -3.90
CA LYS A 68 -12.84 9.42 -4.67
C LYS A 68 -14.07 10.14 -4.11
N GLY A 69 -13.83 11.20 -3.33
CA GLY A 69 -14.81 12.19 -2.89
C GLY A 69 -14.63 13.55 -3.58
N GLU A 70 -15.17 14.62 -2.98
CA GLU A 70 -14.85 16.02 -3.38
C GLU A 70 -13.38 16.39 -3.09
N TYR A 71 -12.77 15.68 -2.14
CA TYR A 71 -11.35 15.65 -1.86
C TYR A 71 -10.94 14.18 -1.90
N ASP A 72 -9.85 13.84 -2.58
CA ASP A 72 -9.35 12.46 -2.61
C ASP A 72 -8.94 12.06 -1.18
N ASP A 73 -9.73 11.20 -0.54
CA ASP A 73 -9.51 10.78 0.84
C ASP A 73 -8.77 9.44 0.87
N TYR A 74 -7.68 9.41 1.66
CA TYR A 74 -6.90 8.19 1.90
C TYR A 74 -7.57 7.36 3.00
N LEU A 75 -8.13 6.22 2.63
CA LEU A 75 -8.69 5.25 3.56
C LEU A 75 -7.61 4.26 3.98
N MET A 76 -7.24 4.28 5.25
CA MET A 76 -6.29 3.32 5.82
C MET A 76 -6.88 1.91 5.86
N ILE A 77 -6.14 0.93 5.37
CA ILE A 77 -6.49 -0.49 5.49
C ILE A 77 -6.15 -0.94 6.90
N THR A 78 -7.17 -1.18 7.71
CA THR A 78 -7.04 -1.63 9.11
C THR A 78 -7.35 -3.11 9.29
N ASP A 79 -8.13 -3.70 8.38
CA ASP A 79 -8.46 -5.13 8.36
C ASP A 79 -7.86 -5.79 7.11
N MET A 80 -6.83 -6.62 7.32
CA MET A 80 -6.15 -7.34 6.24
C MET A 80 -6.96 -8.53 5.70
N GLU A 81 -7.99 -8.97 6.43
CA GLU A 81 -8.86 -10.07 6.03
C GLU A 81 -10.05 -9.58 5.18
N GLU A 82 -10.22 -8.26 5.03
CA GLU A 82 -11.27 -7.70 4.20
C GLU A 82 -11.10 -8.09 2.73
N LYS A 83 -12.21 -8.42 2.06
CA LYS A 83 -12.20 -8.83 0.65
C LYS A 83 -11.78 -7.70 -0.26
N ILE A 84 -10.96 -8.02 -1.27
CA ILE A 84 -10.50 -7.05 -2.27
C ILE A 84 -11.68 -6.33 -2.96
N THR A 85 -12.79 -7.04 -3.21
CA THR A 85 -13.98 -6.46 -3.85
C THR A 85 -14.65 -5.34 -3.07
N ASN A 86 -14.42 -5.23 -1.76
CA ASN A 86 -15.02 -4.19 -0.93
C ASN A 86 -14.31 -2.84 -1.10
N PHE A 87 -13.09 -2.83 -1.63
CA PHE A 87 -12.31 -1.61 -1.77
C PHE A 87 -12.63 -0.87 -3.07
N PRO A 88 -12.68 0.48 -3.03
CA PRO A 88 -12.99 1.31 -4.19
C PRO A 88 -11.91 1.22 -5.28
N LYS A 89 -12.33 1.13 -6.54
CA LYS A 89 -11.44 1.01 -7.72
C LYS A 89 -11.46 2.27 -8.57
N HIS A 90 -10.91 3.34 -8.02
CA HIS A 90 -10.97 4.67 -8.61
C HIS A 90 -9.68 5.11 -9.33
N GLY A 91 -8.69 4.23 -9.39
CA GLY A 91 -7.44 4.44 -10.11
C GLY A 91 -7.62 4.41 -11.62
N GLN A 92 -6.52 4.63 -12.33
CA GLN A 92 -6.48 4.60 -13.79
C GLN A 92 -7.01 3.27 -14.34
N ASP A 93 -7.88 3.33 -15.36
CA ASP A 93 -8.55 2.16 -15.97
C ASP A 93 -9.35 1.28 -15.00
N GLY A 94 -9.87 1.85 -13.90
CA GLY A 94 -10.59 1.08 -12.88
C GLY A 94 -9.67 0.20 -12.04
N ALA A 95 -8.40 0.57 -11.93
CA ALA A 95 -7.46 -0.07 -11.02
C ALA A 95 -7.77 0.27 -9.56
N LEU A 96 -7.34 -0.60 -8.66
CA LEU A 96 -7.23 -0.27 -7.24
C LEU A 96 -6.02 0.65 -7.06
N LEU A 97 -6.24 1.86 -6.54
CA LEU A 97 -5.16 2.77 -6.17
C LEU A 97 -4.70 2.44 -4.76
N LEU A 98 -3.51 1.87 -4.63
CA LEU A 98 -2.92 1.43 -3.37
C LEU A 98 -1.69 2.26 -3.05
N VAL A 99 -1.63 2.75 -1.82
CA VAL A 99 -0.50 3.51 -1.29
C VAL A 99 0.16 2.67 -0.21
N ILE A 100 1.48 2.47 -0.34
CA ILE A 100 2.32 1.82 0.69
C ILE A 100 3.13 2.93 1.35
N ASP A 101 2.75 3.32 2.56
CA ASP A 101 3.49 4.32 3.35
C ASP A 101 4.45 3.60 4.31
N GLY A 102 5.72 3.62 3.95
CA GLY A 102 6.82 3.15 4.80
C GLY A 102 7.52 4.30 5.55
N ARG A 103 6.99 5.53 5.53
CA ARG A 103 7.64 6.66 6.19
C ARG A 103 7.41 6.61 7.69
N THR A 104 8.49 6.56 8.45
CA THR A 104 8.46 6.91 9.88
C THR A 104 8.57 8.42 10.06
N ARG A 105 7.56 9.03 10.64
CA ARG A 105 7.62 10.43 11.11
C ARG A 105 7.97 10.41 12.60
N LEU A 106 9.13 10.95 12.95
CA LEU A 106 9.42 11.26 14.34
C LEU A 106 8.50 12.41 14.76
N VAL A 107 7.69 12.18 15.79
CA VAL A 107 6.90 13.22 16.45
C VAL A 107 7.85 13.93 17.41
N ASN A 108 7.93 15.26 17.33
CA ASN A 108 8.63 16.11 18.29
C ASN A 108 7.60 16.84 19.14
#